data_AF-A0AAD2D5R3-F1
#
_entry.id   AF-A0AAD2D5R3-F1
#
_cell.length_a   1.000
_cell.length_b   1.000
_cell.length_c   1.000
_cell.angle_alpha   90.00
_cell.angle_beta   90.00
_cell.angle_gamma   90.00
#
_symmetry.space_group_name_H-M   'P 1'
#
loop_
_entity.id
_entity.type
_entity.pdbx_description
1 polymer ?
#
loop_
_entity_poly.entity_id
_entity_poly.type
_entity_poly.pdbx_seq_one_letter_code
_entity_poly.pdbx_strand_id
1 'polypeptide(L)'
;MPKVKKKGKKGTKKGTKKSKKKVIKKKEVGEKKSIYNIPEFFDPKIYTPMVELNIRLATPMSDLFNFTLEVPTTTRLEEIKRKIVQKHHGAIDNVIICLNRFEAGEAVDLNKRLCDVGITTAGECKLFYEYKPISHPLLGI
;
A
#
# COMPACT_ATOMS: atom_id res chain seq x y z
N MET A 1 -5.88 -42.76 39.19
CA MET A 1 -6.94 -43.79 39.19
C MET A 1 -8.02 -43.38 40.20
N PRO A 2 -9.30 -43.76 40.12
CA PRO A 2 -10.29 -43.66 39.02
C PRO A 2 -11.73 -43.24 39.53
N LYS A 3 -12.72 -43.22 38.60
CA LYS A 3 -14.21 -43.31 38.79
C LYS A 3 -14.96 -42.01 39.14
N VAL A 4 -15.78 -41.36 38.31
CA VAL A 4 -16.89 -41.73 37.37
C VAL A 4 -18.12 -42.36 38.05
N LYS A 5 -19.29 -41.69 37.87
CA LYS A 5 -20.68 -42.18 37.59
C LYS A 5 -21.73 -41.35 38.37
N LYS A 6 -22.95 -41.03 37.91
CA LYS A 6 -23.69 -41.14 36.62
C LYS A 6 -25.09 -40.48 36.80
N LYS A 7 -25.53 -39.75 35.75
CA LYS A 7 -26.84 -39.76 35.04
C LYS A 7 -28.22 -39.59 35.74
N GLY A 8 -28.99 -38.67 35.12
CA GLY A 8 -30.37 -38.88 34.59
C GLY A 8 -31.40 -37.81 35.03
N LYS A 9 -32.41 -37.34 34.28
CA LYS A 9 -32.96 -37.62 32.92
C LYS A 9 -34.19 -36.70 32.68
N LYS A 10 -34.46 -36.28 31.41
CA LYS A 10 -35.76 -35.87 30.76
C LYS A 10 -36.47 -34.58 31.27
N GLY A 11 -37.14 -33.73 30.47
CA GLY A 11 -37.63 -33.82 29.09
C GLY A 11 -38.26 -32.51 28.57
N THR A 12 -38.68 -32.53 27.30
CA THR A 12 -38.93 -31.45 26.31
C THR A 12 -40.38 -30.97 26.17
N LYS A 13 -40.63 -29.72 25.70
CA LYS A 13 -41.38 -29.36 24.45
C LYS A 13 -41.95 -27.91 24.34
N LYS A 14 -41.64 -27.30 23.17
CA LYS A 14 -42.47 -26.53 22.19
C LYS A 14 -43.09 -25.16 22.52
N GLY A 15 -42.81 -24.18 21.63
CA GLY A 15 -43.68 -23.03 21.36
C GLY A 15 -43.04 -21.89 20.55
N THR A 16 -43.20 -21.90 19.22
CA THR A 16 -42.71 -20.92 18.24
C THR A 16 -43.72 -19.77 18.01
N LYS A 17 -43.30 -18.50 17.87
CA LYS A 17 -43.76 -17.53 16.81
C LYS A 17 -43.23 -16.08 16.94
N LYS A 18 -42.40 -15.69 15.96
CA LYS A 18 -42.42 -14.47 15.10
C LYS A 18 -42.80 -13.07 15.67
N SER A 19 -41.79 -12.19 15.65
CA SER A 19 -41.74 -10.81 15.10
C SER A 19 -42.69 -9.71 15.59
N LYS A 20 -42.12 -8.56 16.05
CA LYS A 20 -42.34 -7.21 15.49
C LYS A 20 -41.52 -6.10 16.20
N LYS A 21 -40.87 -5.28 15.37
CA LYS A 21 -40.34 -3.91 15.57
C LYS A 21 -41.00 -3.14 16.75
N LYS A 22 -40.20 -2.54 17.64
CA LYS A 22 -40.59 -1.31 18.34
C LYS A 22 -39.38 -0.42 18.69
N VAL A 23 -39.43 0.75 18.10
CA VAL A 23 -38.67 1.98 18.34
C VAL A 23 -38.51 2.27 19.83
N ILE A 24 -37.29 2.53 20.29
CA ILE A 24 -37.04 3.25 21.55
C ILE A 24 -36.58 4.66 21.17
N LYS A 25 -37.46 5.61 21.44
CA LYS A 25 -37.27 7.05 21.34
C LYS A 25 -36.78 7.56 22.71
N LYS A 26 -35.84 8.50 22.65
CA LYS A 26 -35.45 9.52 23.67
C LYS A 26 -34.60 9.07 24.85
N LYS A 27 -33.38 9.62 24.90
CA LYS A 27 -33.01 10.59 25.95
C LYS A 27 -32.18 11.72 25.31
N GLU A 28 -32.78 12.91 25.29
CA GLU A 28 -32.07 14.17 25.16
C GLU A 28 -31.14 14.30 26.38
N VAL A 29 -29.84 14.26 26.15
CA VAL A 29 -28.84 14.73 27.11
C VAL A 29 -27.97 15.66 26.31
N GLY A 30 -28.07 16.96 26.63
CA GLY A 30 -27.35 18.02 25.94
C GLY A 30 -25.86 17.75 25.94
N GLU A 31 -25.33 17.35 24.80
CA GLU A 31 -23.90 17.35 24.57
C GLU A 31 -23.47 18.79 24.32
N LYS A 32 -22.67 19.30 25.26
CA LYS A 32 -22.01 20.60 25.17
C LYS A 32 -21.32 20.68 23.80
N LYS A 33 -21.84 21.53 22.90
CA LYS A 33 -21.16 21.85 21.65
C LYS A 33 -19.75 22.30 22.02
N SER A 34 -18.74 21.58 21.55
CA SER A 34 -17.34 21.97 21.74
C SER A 34 -17.18 23.39 21.20
N ILE A 35 -16.63 24.29 22.02
CA ILE A 35 -16.33 25.69 21.67
C ILE A 35 -15.33 25.76 20.50
N TYR A 36 -14.66 24.64 20.21
CA TYR A 36 -13.73 24.47 19.12
C TYR A 36 -14.44 23.91 17.89
N ASN A 37 -14.41 24.67 16.79
CA ASN A 37 -14.61 24.12 15.45
C ASN A 37 -13.42 23.20 15.16
N ILE A 38 -13.60 21.90 15.39
CA ILE A 38 -12.66 20.89 14.88
C ILE A 38 -12.76 20.96 13.36
N PRO A 39 -11.66 21.25 12.64
CA PRO A 39 -11.67 21.23 11.19
C PRO A 39 -12.21 19.88 10.70
N GLU A 40 -13.03 19.89 9.65
CA GLU A 40 -13.50 18.65 9.05
C GLU A 40 -12.30 17.76 8.70
N PHE A 41 -12.32 16.52 9.19
CA PHE A 41 -11.26 15.56 8.91
C PHE A 41 -11.36 15.17 7.43
N PHE A 42 -10.46 15.72 6.62
CA PHE A 42 -10.35 15.34 5.22
C PHE A 42 -9.57 14.04 5.10
N ASP A 43 -10.17 13.05 4.45
CA ASP A 43 -9.54 11.75 4.25
C ASP A 43 -8.24 11.91 3.43
N PRO A 44 -7.08 11.50 3.96
CA PRO A 44 -5.78 11.72 3.30
C PRO A 44 -5.66 10.99 1.96
N LYS A 45 -6.50 9.98 1.70
CA LYS A 45 -6.57 9.29 0.40
C LYS A 45 -7.16 10.15 -0.72
N ILE A 46 -8.00 11.11 -0.40
CA ILE A 46 -8.68 11.97 -1.40
C ILE A 46 -7.77 13.14 -1.79
N TYR A 47 -6.93 13.60 -0.85
CA TYR A 47 -6.09 14.78 -1.07
C TYR A 47 -4.64 14.45 -1.49
N THR A 48 -4.20 13.19 -1.39
CA THR A 48 -2.85 12.86 -1.83
C THR A 48 -2.77 12.93 -3.36
N PRO A 49 -1.93 13.80 -3.95
CA PRO A 49 -1.80 13.86 -5.40
C PRO A 49 -1.25 12.53 -5.92
N MET A 50 -1.91 12.01 -6.96
CA MET A 50 -1.46 10.86 -7.74
C MET A 50 -0.51 11.34 -8.83
N VAL A 51 0.54 10.56 -9.07
CA VAL A 51 1.59 10.85 -10.05
C VAL A 51 1.72 9.68 -10.99
N GLU A 52 1.83 9.99 -12.28
CA GLU A 52 2.15 9.01 -13.32
C GLU A 52 3.67 8.93 -13.49
N LEU A 53 4.25 7.82 -13.04
CA LEU A 53 5.68 7.56 -13.13
C LEU A 53 5.99 6.77 -14.41
N ASN A 54 6.70 7.41 -15.33
CA ASN A 54 7.28 6.79 -16.51
C ASN A 54 8.67 6.24 -16.16
N ILE A 55 8.74 4.95 -15.82
CA ILE A 55 9.97 4.28 -15.41
C ILE A 55 10.66 3.67 -16.64
N ARG A 56 11.90 4.10 -16.89
CA ARG A 56 12.69 3.71 -18.07
C ARG A 56 14.07 3.19 -17.69
N LEU A 57 14.56 2.21 -18.45
CA LEU A 57 15.92 1.69 -18.29
C LEU A 57 16.93 2.67 -18.90
N ALA A 58 17.98 3.02 -18.16
CA ALA A 58 18.99 3.96 -18.62
C ALA A 58 19.95 3.33 -19.66
N THR A 59 20.42 2.11 -19.43
CA THR A 59 21.37 1.44 -20.33
C THR A 59 21.21 -0.08 -20.24
N PRO A 60 21.05 -0.79 -21.37
CA PRO A 60 20.73 -0.28 -22.71
C PRO A 60 19.30 0.31 -22.74
N MET A 61 19.09 1.38 -23.52
CA MET A 61 17.74 1.95 -23.71
C MET A 61 16.89 0.98 -24.52
N SER A 62 16.15 0.13 -23.82
CA SER A 62 15.22 -0.84 -24.40
C SER A 62 13.79 -0.55 -23.96
N ASP A 63 12.86 -0.50 -24.91
CA ASP A 63 11.46 -0.23 -24.59
C ASP A 63 10.74 -1.38 -23.86
N LEU A 64 11.28 -2.60 -23.96
CA LEU A 64 10.72 -3.80 -23.31
C LEU A 64 10.55 -3.63 -21.79
N PHE A 65 11.48 -2.92 -21.15
CA PHE A 65 11.48 -2.76 -19.71
C PHE A 65 10.89 -1.43 -19.25
N ASN A 66 10.39 -0.59 -20.16
CA ASN A 66 9.72 0.66 -19.83
C ASN A 66 8.29 0.37 -19.34
N PHE A 67 7.83 1.06 -18.29
CA PHE A 67 6.44 0.98 -17.83
C PHE A 67 5.99 2.25 -17.15
N THR A 68 4.69 2.49 -17.22
CA THR A 68 3.99 3.53 -16.47
C THR A 68 3.44 2.96 -15.18
N LEU A 69 3.47 3.77 -14.13
CA LEU A 69 2.92 3.42 -12.84
C LEU A 69 2.28 4.63 -12.18
N GLU A 70 0.99 4.52 -11.85
CA GLU A 70 0.29 5.49 -11.02
C GLU A 70 0.52 5.20 -9.54
N VAL A 71 1.09 6.16 -8.81
CA VAL A 71 1.30 6.08 -7.37
C VAL A 71 1.03 7.41 -6.69
N PRO A 72 0.63 7.40 -5.40
CA PRO A 72 0.57 8.62 -4.63
C PRO A 72 1.97 9.20 -4.38
N THR A 73 2.07 10.52 -4.28
CA THR A 73 3.33 11.24 -3.93
C THR A 73 3.96 10.82 -2.59
N THR A 74 3.18 10.19 -1.71
CA THR A 74 3.67 9.69 -0.42
C THR A 74 4.37 8.33 -0.51
N THR A 75 4.31 7.66 -1.67
CA THR A 75 4.99 6.38 -1.91
C THR A 75 6.50 6.50 -1.73
N ARG A 76 7.09 5.48 -1.10
CA ARG A 76 8.54 5.36 -0.95
C ARG A 76 9.20 4.85 -2.22
N LEU A 77 10.40 5.32 -2.51
CA LEU A 77 11.20 4.83 -3.65
C LEU A 77 11.55 3.36 -3.54
N GLU A 78 11.65 2.82 -2.32
CA GLU A 78 11.81 1.38 -2.09
C GLU A 78 10.67 0.55 -2.72
N GLU A 79 9.43 1.03 -2.68
CA GLU A 79 8.30 0.32 -3.29
C GLU A 79 8.41 0.29 -4.82
N ILE A 80 8.94 1.37 -5.40
CA ILE A 80 9.21 1.46 -6.84
C ILE A 80 10.33 0.48 -7.21
N LYS A 81 11.42 0.43 -6.43
CA LYS A 81 12.47 -0.58 -6.59
C LYS A 81 11.91 -2.00 -6.57
N ARG A 82 11.03 -2.31 -5.62
CA ARG A 82 10.39 -3.63 -5.54
C ARG A 82 9.58 -3.95 -6.80
N LYS A 83 8.84 -2.99 -7.34
CA LYS A 83 8.09 -3.16 -8.60
C LYS A 83 9.02 -3.38 -9.79
N ILE A 84 10.15 -2.67 -9.86
CA ILE A 84 11.18 -2.89 -10.89
C ILE A 84 11.73 -4.32 -10.76
N VAL A 85 12.15 -4.76 -9.58
CA VAL A 85 12.65 -6.13 -9.34
C VAL A 85 11.63 -7.19 -9.72
N GLN A 86 10.35 -6.98 -9.38
CA GLN A 86 9.26 -7.89 -9.78
C GLN A 86 9.10 -7.98 -11.30
N LYS A 87 9.20 -6.85 -12.01
CA LYS A 87 9.12 -6.83 -13.48
C LYS A 87 10.28 -7.58 -14.13
N HIS A 88 11.43 -7.63 -13.47
CA HIS A 88 12.62 -8.39 -13.87
C HIS A 88 12.68 -9.80 -13.26
N HIS A 89 11.58 -10.30 -12.67
CA HIS A 89 11.51 -11.63 -12.06
C HIS A 89 12.59 -11.92 -11.00
N GLY A 90 13.11 -10.89 -10.32
CA GLY A 90 14.17 -11.05 -9.33
C GLY A 90 15.57 -11.27 -9.89
N ALA A 91 15.78 -11.19 -11.21
CA ALA A 91 17.07 -11.40 -11.87
C ALA A 91 18.01 -10.18 -11.82
N ILE A 92 17.70 -9.18 -10.99
CA ILE A 92 18.42 -7.91 -10.92
C ILE A 92 18.75 -7.52 -9.49
N ASP A 93 19.91 -6.91 -9.31
CA ASP A 93 20.38 -6.35 -8.03
C ASP A 93 20.94 -4.93 -8.23
N ASN A 94 21.19 -4.23 -7.13
CA ASN A 94 21.80 -2.90 -7.11
C ASN A 94 21.09 -1.89 -8.03
N VAL A 95 19.76 -1.84 -7.92
CA VAL A 95 18.94 -0.88 -8.67
C VAL A 95 19.22 0.54 -8.18
N ILE A 96 19.76 1.37 -9.09
CA ILE A 96 19.97 2.80 -8.90
C ILE A 96 18.86 3.53 -9.65
N ILE A 97 18.28 4.54 -9.01
CA ILE A 97 17.16 5.32 -9.57
C ILE A 97 17.56 6.80 -9.62
N CYS A 98 17.31 7.44 -10.75
CA CYS A 98 17.56 8.86 -11.00
C CYS A 98 16.30 9.53 -11.58
N LEU A 99 16.15 10.84 -11.34
CA LEU A 99 15.03 11.64 -11.83
C LEU A 99 15.41 12.39 -13.10
N ASN A 100 14.53 12.39 -14.11
CA ASN A 100 14.63 13.13 -15.38
C ASN A 100 15.81 12.80 -16.29
N ARG A 101 17.00 12.55 -15.74
CA ARG A 101 18.23 12.19 -16.42
C ARG A 101 18.94 11.10 -15.62
N PHE A 102 19.69 10.25 -16.31
CA PHE A 102 20.54 9.27 -15.66
C PHE A 102 21.94 9.86 -15.45
N GLU A 103 22.25 10.25 -14.22
CA GLU A 103 23.60 10.60 -13.77
C GLU A 103 23.89 9.85 -12.47
N ALA A 104 24.99 9.07 -12.44
CA ALA A 104 25.33 8.24 -11.29
C ALA A 104 25.56 9.06 -9.99
N GLY A 105 25.87 10.36 -10.11
CA GLY A 105 25.99 11.28 -8.98
C GLY A 105 24.67 11.83 -8.43
N GLU A 106 23.57 11.74 -9.19
CA GLU A 106 22.23 12.19 -8.81
C GLU A 106 21.32 11.01 -8.40
N ALA A 107 21.93 9.90 -7.98
CA ALA A 107 21.21 8.75 -7.48
C ALA A 107 20.35 9.15 -6.26
N VAL A 108 19.08 8.78 -6.32
CA VAL A 108 18.12 9.13 -5.28
C VAL A 108 18.14 8.09 -4.17
N ASP A 109 18.09 8.54 -2.91
CA ASP A 109 17.98 7.65 -1.76
C ASP A 109 16.66 6.88 -1.76
N LEU A 110 16.75 5.55 -1.70
CA LEU A 110 15.59 4.64 -1.70
C LEU A 110 14.67 4.79 -0.47
N ASN A 111 15.21 5.34 0.63
CA ASN A 111 14.47 5.53 1.87
C ASN A 111 13.57 6.78 1.85
N LYS A 112 13.74 7.67 0.86
CA LYS A 112 12.95 8.88 0.71
C LYS A 112 11.61 8.60 0.01
N ARG A 113 10.63 9.47 0.25
CA ARG A 113 9.35 9.48 -0.47
C ARG A 113 9.48 10.31 -1.73
N LEU A 114 8.60 10.08 -2.70
CA LEU A 114 8.59 10.86 -3.94
C LEU A 114 8.47 12.38 -3.68
N CYS A 115 7.67 12.78 -2.69
CA CYS A 115 7.55 14.17 -2.26
C CYS A 115 8.87 14.79 -1.77
N ASP A 116 9.73 14.01 -1.11
CA ASP A 116 11.00 14.50 -0.54
C ASP A 116 12.05 14.74 -1.63
N VAL A 117 11.84 14.18 -2.82
CA VAL A 117 12.73 14.30 -3.98
C VAL A 117 12.20 15.33 -4.99
N GLY A 118 11.18 16.10 -4.61
CA GLY A 118 10.63 17.19 -5.42
C GLY A 118 9.44 16.81 -6.29
N ILE A 119 8.91 15.58 -6.19
CA ILE A 119 7.67 15.20 -6.87
C ILE A 119 6.49 15.48 -5.92
N THR A 120 6.04 16.72 -5.90
CA THR A 120 4.98 17.18 -4.98
C THR A 120 3.63 17.41 -5.66
N THR A 121 3.60 17.52 -6.99
CA THR A 121 2.40 17.82 -7.78
C THR A 121 1.93 16.60 -8.56
N ALA A 122 0.62 16.52 -8.79
CA ALA A 122 0.06 15.57 -9.75
C ALA A 122 0.59 15.90 -11.16
N GLY A 123 1.15 14.90 -11.83
CA GLY A 123 1.75 15.08 -13.15
C GLY A 123 2.53 13.84 -13.60
N GLU A 124 3.14 13.96 -14.78
CA GLU A 124 4.00 12.94 -15.33
C GLU A 124 5.46 13.17 -14.91
N CYS A 125 6.09 12.15 -14.33
CA CYS A 125 7.51 12.19 -13.99
C CYS A 125 8.28 11.07 -14.70
N LYS A 126 9.45 11.38 -15.24
CA LYS A 126 10.34 10.41 -15.88
C LYS A 126 11.37 9.94 -14.88
N LEU A 127 11.34 8.65 -14.58
CA LEU A 127 12.31 7.98 -13.73
C LEU A 127 13.21 7.11 -14.60
N PHE A 128 14.51 7.26 -14.42
CA PHE A 128 15.49 6.39 -15.04
C PHE A 128 16.06 5.46 -13.98
N TYR A 129 16.27 4.20 -14.35
CA TYR A 129 16.95 3.26 -13.47
C TYR A 129 18.04 2.50 -14.20
N GLU A 130 19.07 2.11 -13.46
CA GLU A 130 20.09 1.17 -13.88
C GLU A 130 20.13 0.02 -12.86
N TYR A 131 20.52 -1.17 -13.30
CA TYR A 131 20.63 -2.34 -12.44
C TYR A 131 21.84 -3.18 -12.84
N LYS A 132 22.31 -4.01 -11.91
CA LYS A 132 23.29 -5.06 -12.20
C LYS A 132 22.57 -6.40 -12.31
N PRO A 133 22.69 -7.12 -13.45
CA PRO A 133 22.06 -8.43 -13.59
C PRO A 133 22.69 -9.42 -12.62
N ILE A 134 21.86 -10.27 -12.01
CA ILE A 134 22.36 -11.37 -11.19
C ILE A 134 22.43 -12.61 -12.07
N SER A 135 23.62 -13.00 -12.47
CA SER A 135 23.85 -14.32 -13.06
C SER A 135 24.09 -15.31 -11.92
N HIS A 136 23.03 -15.97 -11.46
CA HIS A 136 23.24 -17.24 -10.75
C HIS A 136 23.66 -18.27 -11.81
N PRO A 137 24.76 -19.03 -11.61
CA PRO A 137 25.05 -20.14 -12.49
C PRO A 137 23.87 -21.11 -12.45
N LEU A 138 23.16 -21.21 -13.57
CA LEU A 138 22.19 -22.27 -13.78
C LEU A 138 23.01 -23.57 -13.83
N LEU A 139 22.88 -24.40 -12.81
CA LEU A 139 23.52 -25.72 -12.63
C LEU A 139 24.91 -25.69 -11.96
N GLY A 140 24.89 -25.71 -10.63
CA GLY A 140 25.94 -26.30 -9.79
C GLY A 140 25.37 -27.48 -9.00
N ILE A 141 24.66 -28.39 -9.70
CA ILE A 141 24.14 -29.64 -9.17
C ILE A 141 24.53 -30.75 -10.15
#